data_AF-A0A6N1XD93-F1
#
_entry.id   AF-A0A6N1XD93-F1
#
_cell.length_a   1.000
_cell.length_b   1.000
_cell.length_c   1.000
_cell.angle_alpha   90.00
_cell.angle_beta   90.00
_cell.angle_gamma   90.00
#
_symmetry.space_group_name_H-M   'P 1'
#
loop_
_entity.id
_entity.type
_entity.pdbx_description
1 polymer ?
#
loop_
_entity_poly.entity_id
_entity_poly.type
_entity_poly.pdbx_seq_one_letter_code
_entity_poly.pdbx_strand_id
1 'polypeptide(L)'
;MRVDLSGAAPTAVLTVTNGDEQPLTIQVQARSWRQTEGRDEQEPTGDLILNPALATIPPGGEQIIRIALRTPPDRTHERAYRLVVREVPLPPKNRPAIVCAWR
;
A
#
# COMPACT_ATOMS: atom_id res chain seq x y z
N MET A 1 0.96 12.38 6.49
CA MET A 1 -0.15 11.59 7.07
C MET A 1 0.45 10.52 7.99
N ARG A 2 -0.10 10.33 9.19
CA ARG A 2 0.26 9.27 10.15
C ARG A 2 -1.03 8.52 10.53
N VAL A 3 -0.90 7.22 10.78
CA VAL A 3 -1.99 6.33 11.21
C VAL A 3 -1.44 5.46 12.33
N ASP A 4 -2.20 5.33 13.42
CA ASP A 4 -1.83 4.50 14.56
C ASP A 4 -2.79 3.30 14.64
N LEU A 5 -2.23 2.10 14.79
CA LEU A 5 -2.96 0.84 14.88
C LEU A 5 -2.68 0.19 16.24
N SER A 6 -3.71 -0.35 16.88
CA SER A 6 -3.59 -1.00 18.18
C SER A 6 -4.47 -2.24 18.26
N GLY A 7 -4.36 -3.00 19.35
CA GLY A 7 -5.28 -4.13 19.58
C GLY A 7 -6.76 -3.71 19.65
N ALA A 8 -7.05 -2.49 20.10
CA ALA A 8 -8.41 -1.94 20.17
C ALA A 8 -8.88 -1.34 18.84
N ALA A 9 -7.93 -0.84 18.02
CA ALA A 9 -8.17 -0.31 16.69
C ALA A 9 -7.21 -0.97 15.69
N PRO A 10 -7.46 -2.24 15.30
CA PRO A 10 -6.53 -3.00 14.46
C PRO A 10 -6.63 -2.64 12.98
N THR A 11 -7.51 -1.72 12.62
CA THR A 11 -7.77 -1.28 11.24
C THR A 11 -7.72 0.23 11.10
N ALA A 12 -7.40 0.68 9.89
CA ALA A 12 -7.43 2.08 9.50
C ALA A 12 -7.72 2.23 7.99
N VAL A 13 -7.93 3.47 7.57
CA VAL A 13 -8.24 3.81 6.18
C VAL A 13 -7.25 4.86 5.67
N LEU A 14 -6.76 4.64 4.45
CA LEU A 14 -6.06 5.62 3.63
C LEU A 14 -6.93 5.90 2.40
N THR A 15 -7.33 7.15 2.20
CA THR A 15 -8.00 7.59 0.97
C THR A 15 -6.96 8.16 0.02
N VAL A 16 -6.94 7.65 -1.22
CA VAL A 16 -6.10 8.16 -2.31
C VAL A 16 -7.00 8.75 -3.38
N THR A 17 -6.75 9.99 -3.77
CA THR A 17 -7.51 10.71 -4.79
C THR A 17 -6.70 10.81 -6.07
N ASN A 18 -7.34 10.59 -7.22
CA ASN A 18 -6.76 10.84 -8.52
C ASN A 18 -7.15 12.26 -8.98
N GLY A 19 -6.17 13.17 -9.02
CA GLY A 19 -6.36 14.54 -9.49
C GLY A 19 -6.23 14.70 -11.01
N ASP A 20 -5.88 13.65 -11.74
CA ASP A 20 -5.61 13.71 -13.18
C ASP A 20 -6.88 13.48 -14.01
N GLU A 21 -6.78 13.81 -15.30
CA GLU A 21 -7.84 13.57 -16.30
C GLU A 21 -7.85 12.13 -16.84
N GLN A 22 -6.90 11.29 -16.42
CA GLN A 22 -6.71 9.92 -16.90
C GLN A 22 -6.81 8.93 -15.73
N PRO A 23 -7.24 7.67 -15.96
CA PRO A 23 -7.25 6.66 -14.92
C PRO A 23 -5.84 6.39 -14.38
N LEU A 24 -5.70 6.39 -13.06
CA LEU A 24 -4.43 6.16 -12.35
C LEU A 24 -4.43 4.77 -11.73
N THR A 25 -3.51 3.90 -12.11
CA THR A 25 -3.32 2.61 -11.41
C THR A 25 -2.27 2.77 -10.33
N ILE A 26 -2.61 2.47 -9.09
CA ILE A 26 -1.70 2.53 -7.94
C ILE A 26 -1.43 1.13 -7.38
N GLN A 27 -0.21 0.94 -6.88
CA GLN A 27 0.18 -0.17 -6.03
C GLN A 27 0.60 0.36 -4.66
N VAL A 28 0.06 -0.24 -3.59
CA VAL A 28 0.37 0.08 -2.20
C VAL A 28 1.13 -1.07 -1.57
N GLN A 29 2.24 -0.76 -0.90
CA GLN A 29 3.09 -1.74 -0.20
C GLN A 29 3.45 -1.24 1.19
N ALA A 30 3.52 -2.15 2.15
CA ALA A 30 4.02 -1.87 3.49
C ALA A 30 5.50 -2.24 3.61
N ARG A 31 6.28 -1.36 4.23
CA ARG A 31 7.66 -1.63 4.62
C ARG A 31 7.82 -1.41 6.12
N SER A 32 8.51 -2.30 6.81
CA SER A 32 8.96 -2.02 8.18
C SER A 32 9.94 -0.85 8.12
N TRP A 33 9.94 -0.03 9.15
CA TRP A 33 10.85 1.11 9.24
C TRP A 33 11.53 1.13 10.59
N ARG A 34 12.85 1.27 10.56
CA ARG A 34 13.70 1.49 11.73
C ARG A 34 14.72 2.56 11.39
N GLN A 35 15.16 3.28 12.41
CA GLN A 35 16.24 4.25 12.25
C GLN A 35 17.42 3.80 13.10
N THR A 36 18.51 3.41 12.44
CA THR A 36 19.73 2.91 13.08
C THR A 36 20.85 3.91 12.81
N GLU A 37 21.44 4.48 13.86
CA GLU A 37 22.50 5.51 13.74
C GLU A 37 22.13 6.70 12.85
N GLY A 38 20.85 7.11 12.85
CA GLY A 38 20.36 8.20 12.01
C GLY A 38 20.13 7.85 10.54
N ARG A 39 20.27 6.58 10.15
CA ARG A 39 19.93 6.09 8.80
C ARG A 39 18.58 5.39 8.81
N ASP A 40 17.77 5.67 7.79
CA ASP A 40 16.50 5.01 7.56
C ASP A 40 16.71 3.63 6.94
N GLU A 41 16.31 2.59 7.67
CA GLU A 41 16.30 1.21 7.22
C GLU A 41 14.85 0.78 6.94
N GLN A 42 14.63 0.19 5.75
CA GLN A 42 13.30 -0.23 5.32
C GLN A 42 13.32 -1.58 4.62
N GLU A 43 12.46 -2.50 5.06
CA GLU A 43 12.35 -3.85 4.50
C GLU A 43 10.89 -4.16 4.13
N PRO A 44 10.64 -4.97 3.07
CA PRO A 44 9.29 -5.44 2.79
C PRO A 44 8.74 -6.22 3.99
N THR A 45 7.48 -5.99 4.35
CA THR A 45 6.84 -6.69 5.47
C THR A 45 5.46 -7.22 5.11
N GLY A 46 5.11 -8.34 5.73
CA GLY A 46 3.76 -8.91 5.70
C GLY A 46 2.88 -8.47 6.88
N ASP A 47 3.41 -7.73 7.86
CA ASP A 47 2.71 -7.46 9.14
C ASP A 47 1.40 -6.67 8.97
N LEU A 48 1.26 -5.96 7.86
CA LEU A 48 0.05 -5.23 7.48
C LEU A 48 -0.67 -5.91 6.31
N ILE A 49 -1.99 -5.93 6.39
CA ILE A 49 -2.91 -6.29 5.30
C ILE A 49 -3.35 -4.99 4.64
N LEU A 50 -3.15 -4.90 3.33
CA LEU A 50 -3.55 -3.76 2.50
C LEU A 50 -4.63 -4.23 1.52
N ASN A 51 -5.79 -3.59 1.55
CA ASN A 51 -6.92 -3.99 0.70
C ASN A 51 -7.67 -2.77 0.12
N PRO A 52 -7.69 -2.60 -1.22
CA PRO A 52 -6.88 -3.33 -2.21
C PRO A 52 -5.40 -2.89 -2.17
N ALA A 53 -4.47 -3.79 -2.51
CA ALA A 53 -3.04 -3.42 -2.66
C ALA A 53 -2.69 -2.94 -4.09
N LEU A 54 -3.58 -3.20 -5.07
CA LEU A 54 -3.50 -2.71 -6.45
C LEU A 54 -4.89 -2.25 -6.85
N ALA A 55 -5.03 -1.00 -7.29
CA ALA A 55 -6.32 -0.43 -7.66
C ALA A 55 -6.16 0.58 -8.79
N THR A 56 -7.18 0.69 -9.64
CA THR A 56 -7.27 1.74 -10.66
C THR A 56 -8.31 2.76 -10.21
N ILE A 57 -7.91 4.02 -10.13
CA ILE A 57 -8.72 5.14 -9.70
C ILE A 57 -9.15 5.92 -10.96
N PRO A 58 -10.45 6.12 -11.21
CA PRO A 58 -10.91 6.89 -12.36
C PRO A 58 -10.48 8.37 -12.27
N PRO A 59 -10.53 9.13 -13.37
CA PRO A 59 -10.25 10.57 -13.36
C PRO A 59 -11.12 11.31 -12.32
N GLY A 60 -10.50 12.16 -11.50
CA GLY A 60 -11.18 12.87 -10.41
C GLY A 60 -11.75 11.98 -9.28
N GLY A 61 -11.50 10.66 -9.34
CA GLY A 61 -12.04 9.69 -8.40
C GLY A 61 -11.20 9.51 -7.15
N GLU A 62 -11.70 8.69 -6.23
CA GLU A 62 -10.98 8.30 -5.02
C GLU A 62 -11.03 6.80 -4.79
N GLN A 63 -10.03 6.29 -4.09
CA GLN A 63 -9.94 4.91 -3.65
C GLN A 63 -9.63 4.85 -2.16
N ILE A 64 -10.48 4.12 -1.43
CA ILE A 64 -10.26 3.77 -0.04
C ILE A 64 -9.40 2.50 0.02
N ILE A 65 -8.24 2.62 0.66
CA ILE A 65 -7.32 1.53 0.98
C ILE A 65 -7.48 1.20 2.46
N ARG A 66 -7.95 -0.01 2.75
CA ARG A 66 -8.07 -0.53 4.12
C ARG A 66 -6.72 -1.09 4.54
N ILE A 67 -6.29 -0.69 5.73
CA ILE A 67 -5.07 -1.15 6.37
C ILE A 67 -5.50 -1.93 7.61
N ALA A 68 -4.95 -3.12 7.82
CA ALA A 68 -5.21 -3.90 9.03
C ALA A 68 -3.94 -4.56 9.54
N LEU A 69 -3.84 -4.75 10.86
CA LEU A 69 -2.82 -5.61 11.45
C LEU A 69 -3.09 -7.07 11.08
N ARG A 70 -2.06 -7.78 10.58
CA ARG A 70 -2.19 -9.22 10.29
C ARG A 70 -2.28 -10.05 11.56
N THR A 71 -1.55 -9.65 12.60
CA THR A 71 -1.52 -10.28 13.92
C THR A 71 -1.70 -9.22 15.00
N PRO A 72 -2.18 -9.59 16.20
CA PRO A 72 -2.24 -8.66 17.32
C PRO A 72 -0.88 -7.99 17.55
N PRO A 73 -0.83 -6.67 17.79
CA PRO A 73 0.43 -5.97 17.95
C PRO A 73 1.10 -6.37 19.26
N ASP A 74 2.43 -6.29 19.28
CA ASP A 74 3.20 -6.38 20.52
C ASP A 74 2.74 -5.25 21.47
N ARG A 75 2.45 -5.60 22.72
CA ARG A 75 1.98 -4.63 23.74
C ARG A 75 3.12 -3.90 24.43
N THR A 76 4.36 -4.33 24.21
CA THR A 76 5.56 -3.83 24.87
C THR A 76 6.38 -2.90 23.98
N HIS A 77 6.29 -3.06 22.65
CA HIS A 77 7.07 -2.27 21.69
C HIS A 77 6.22 -1.75 20.54
N GLU A 78 6.34 -0.45 20.26
CA GLU A 78 5.80 0.14 19.04
C GLU A 78 6.62 -0.33 17.83
N ARG A 79 5.93 -0.71 16.75
CA ARG A 79 6.55 -0.99 15.45
C ARG A 79 6.15 0.09 14.47
N ALA A 80 7.14 0.63 13.77
CA ALA A 80 6.90 1.65 12.78
C ALA A 80 6.95 1.07 11.36
N TYR A 81 6.09 1.60 10.50
CA TYR A 81 5.94 1.15 9.12
C TYR A 81 5.84 2.36 8.18
N ARG A 82 6.23 2.15 6.93
CA ARG A 82 6.02 3.08 5.82
C ARG A 82 5.09 2.43 4.81
N LEU A 83 4.01 3.13 4.47
CA LEU A 83 3.19 2.79 3.31
C LEU A 83 3.76 3.50 2.09
N VAL A 84 4.10 2.73 1.08
CA VAL A 84 4.62 3.22 -0.19
C VAL A 84 3.51 3.05 -1.22
N VAL A 85 3.00 4.18 -1.71
CA VAL A 85 2.04 4.24 -2.81
C VAL A 85 2.83 4.59 -4.07
N ARG A 86 2.76 3.76 -5.10
CA ARG A 86 3.39 4.01 -6.40
C ARG A 86 2.36 3.92 -7.50
N GLU A 87 2.47 4.81 -8.47
CA GLU A 87 1.81 4.65 -9.75
C GLU A 87 2.42 3.46 -10.51
N VAL A 88 1.55 2.67 -11.15
CA VAL A 88 1.92 1.60 -12.06
C VAL A 88 1.54 2.06 -13.47
N PRO A 89 2.53 2.30 -14.35
CA PRO A 89 2.26 2.69 -15.73
C PRO A 89 1.42 1.63 -16.43
N LEU A 90 0.35 2.06 -17.09
CA LEU A 90 -0.38 1.16 -17.98
C LEU A 90 0.53 0.77 -19.15
N PRO A 91 0.58 -0.52 -19.54
CA PRO A 91 1.32 -0.91 -20.72
C PRO A 91 0.75 -0.17 -21.94
N PRO A 92 1.61 0.28 -22.88
CA PRO A 92 1.13 0.94 -24.09
C PRO A 92 0.17 0.01 -24.83
N LYS A 93 -0.91 0.58 -25.39
CA LYS A 93 -1.99 -0.16 -26.09
C LYS A 93 -1.51 -1.12 -27.18
N ASN A 94 -0.27 -1.00 -27.64
CA ASN A 94 0.31 -1.76 -28.74
C ASN A 94 1.28 -2.88 -28.32
N ARG A 95 1.33 -3.25 -27.03
CA ARG A 95 2.13 -4.42 -26.59
C ARG A 95 1.24 -5.67 -26.63
N PRO A 96 1.63 -6.77 -27.33
CA PRO A 96 0.87 -8.01 -27.29
C PRO A 96 0.74 -8.48 -25.84
N ALA A 97 -0.48 -8.86 -25.44
CA ALA A 97 -0.74 -9.37 -24.10
C ALA A 97 0.17 -10.59 -23.85
N ILE A 98 0.83 -10.64 -22.69
CA ILE A 98 1.52 -11.85 -22.24
C ILE A 98 0.43 -12.87 -21.92
N VAL A 99 0.18 -13.78 -22.87
CA VAL A 99 -0.72 -14.92 -22.65
C VAL A 99 0.11 -16.04 -22.05
N CYS A 100 0.05 -16.19 -20.73
CA CYS A 100 0.54 -17.39 -20.07
C CYS A 100 -0.48 -18.51 -20.28
N ALA A 101 -0.27 -19.34 -21.31
CA ALA A 101 -1.00 -20.59 -21.47
C ALA A 101 -0.39 -21.64 -20.51
N TRP A 102 -1.17 -22.04 -19.50
CA TRP A 102 -0.86 -23.24 -18.72
C TRP A 102 -1.25 -24.47 -19.56
N ARG A 103 -0.37 -25.47 -19.60
CA ARG A 103 -0.63 -26.77 -20.25
C ARG A 103 -0.83 -27.84 -19.20
#